data_AF-A0A937DQM1-F1
#
_entry.id   AF-A0A937DQM1-F1
#
_cell.length_a   1.000
_cell.length_b   1.000
_cell.length_c   1.000
_cell.angle_alpha   90.00
_cell.angle_beta   90.00
_cell.angle_gamma   90.00
#
_symmetry.space_group_name_H-M   'P 1'
#
loop_
_entity.id
_entity.type
_entity.pdbx_description
1 polymer ?
#
loop_
_entity_poly.entity_id
_entity_poly.type
_entity_poly.pdbx_seq_one_letter_code
_entity_poly.pdbx_strand_id
1 'polypeptide(L)'
;MDIQNTQSQMRKGVLEFCILSIIRQGEVYPSDIVDRMKAANLHILEGTLYPLLTRLKNAGLLTYRWVESNSGPPRKYFVMTDKGLGFYNELERTWQELSEAGHALTIS
;
A
#
# COMPACT_ATOMS: atom_id res chain seq x y z
N MET A 1 20.35 -10.39 -17.94
CA MET A 1 19.30 -10.06 -16.95
C MET A 1 18.22 -9.28 -17.68
N ASP A 2 16.96 -9.68 -17.58
CA ASP A 2 15.87 -8.95 -18.24
C ASP A 2 15.55 -7.67 -17.44
N ILE A 3 15.70 -6.51 -18.09
CA ILE A 3 15.45 -5.20 -17.48
C ILE A 3 13.99 -5.07 -17.04
N GLN A 4 13.04 -5.62 -17.79
CA GLN A 4 11.62 -5.54 -17.47
C GLN A 4 11.30 -6.34 -16.20
N ASN A 5 11.86 -7.56 -16.09
CA ASN A 5 11.72 -8.36 -14.88
C ASN A 5 12.36 -7.65 -13.67
N THR A 6 13.56 -7.08 -13.83
CA THR A 6 14.25 -6.36 -12.75
C THR A 6 13.44 -5.17 -12.24
N GLN A 7 12.93 -4.33 -13.15
CA GLN A 7 12.06 -3.21 -12.81
C GLN A 7 10.75 -3.67 -12.14
N SER A 8 10.18 -4.80 -12.58
CA SER A 8 8.98 -5.38 -11.96
C SER A 8 9.22 -5.80 -10.51
N GLN A 9 10.35 -6.45 -10.22
CA GLN A 9 10.69 -6.86 -8.86
C GLN A 9 10.92 -5.67 -7.93
N MET A 10 11.62 -4.64 -8.40
CA MET A 10 11.81 -3.40 -7.63
C MET A 10 10.46 -2.75 -7.28
N ARG A 11 9.54 -2.64 -8.23
CA ARG A 11 8.19 -2.10 -7.99
C ARG A 11 7.40 -2.96 -7.01
N LYS A 12 7.42 -4.29 -7.17
CA LYS A 12 6.72 -5.21 -6.26
C LYS A 12 7.18 -5.04 -4.81
N GLY A 13 8.48 -4.80 -4.60
CA GLY A 13 9.06 -4.57 -3.26
C GLY A 13 8.46 -3.37 -2.53
N VAL A 14 7.99 -2.34 -3.24
CA VAL A 14 7.47 -1.11 -2.63
C VAL A 14 5.93 -1.05 -2.56
N LEU A 15 5.21 -1.91 -3.30
CA LEU A 15 3.75 -1.85 -3.41
C LEU A 15 3.03 -1.91 -2.06
N GLU A 16 3.46 -2.83 -1.18
CA GLU A 16 2.85 -3.00 0.15
C GLU A 16 3.02 -1.73 1.00
N PHE A 17 4.21 -1.13 0.97
CA PHE A 17 4.48 0.13 1.67
C PHE A 17 3.65 1.30 1.11
N CYS A 18 3.50 1.41 -0.22
CA CYS A 18 2.68 2.46 -0.84
C CYS A 18 1.20 2.33 -0.47
N ILE A 19 0.66 1.11 -0.43
CA ILE A 19 -0.73 0.86 -0.05
C ILE A 19 -0.95 1.20 1.43
N LEU A 20 -0.05 0.79 2.32
CA LEU A 20 -0.12 1.17 3.73
C LEU A 20 0.03 2.69 3.92
N SER A 21 0.86 3.36 3.11
CA SER A 21 1.01 4.82 3.12
C SER A 21 -0.27 5.55 2.75
N ILE A 22 -1.07 5.01 1.84
CA ILE A 22 -2.40 5.55 1.49
C ILE A 22 -3.36 5.36 2.67
N ILE A 23 -3.44 4.15 3.23
CA ILE A 23 -4.37 3.82 4.34
C ILE A 23 -3.98 4.58 5.62
N ARG A 24 -2.71 4.92 5.81
CA ARG A 24 -2.21 5.72 6.93
C ARG A 24 -2.84 7.12 7.00
N GLN A 25 -3.22 7.68 5.86
CA GLN A 25 -3.77 9.04 5.77
C GLN A 25 -5.24 9.13 6.22
N GLY A 26 -5.89 7.99 6.43
CA GLY A 26 -7.30 7.91 6.83
C GLY A 26 -7.96 6.64 6.29
N GLU A 27 -9.21 6.42 6.72
CA GLU A 27 -10.00 5.30 6.20
C GLU A 27 -10.19 5.42 4.69
N VAL A 28 -10.07 4.30 3.98
CA VAL A 28 -10.02 4.32 2.51
C VAL A 28 -10.75 3.13 1.90
N TYR A 29 -11.47 3.38 0.81
CA TYR A 29 -12.13 2.32 0.05
C TYR A 29 -11.15 1.73 -0.98
N PRO A 30 -11.15 0.40 -1.26
CA PRO A 30 -10.14 -0.21 -2.12
C PRO A 30 -10.01 0.42 -3.52
N SER A 31 -11.09 0.90 -4.14
CA SER A 31 -10.97 1.59 -5.44
C SER A 31 -10.17 2.89 -5.34
N ASP A 32 -10.31 3.64 -4.24
CA ASP A 32 -9.55 4.86 -4.01
C ASP A 32 -8.04 4.56 -3.89
N ILE A 33 -7.68 3.39 -3.35
CA ILE A 33 -6.28 2.92 -3.34
C ILE A 33 -5.80 2.69 -4.77
N VAL A 34 -6.57 1.99 -5.61
CA VAL A 34 -6.23 1.75 -7.02
C VAL A 34 -6.03 3.06 -7.76
N ASP A 35 -6.93 4.03 -7.57
CA ASP A 35 -6.88 5.32 -8.23
C ASP A 35 -5.64 6.15 -7.82
N ARG A 36 -5.34 6.20 -6.51
CA ARG A 36 -4.13 6.89 -6.00
C ARG A 36 -2.84 6.22 -6.47
N MET A 37 -2.79 4.89 -6.46
CA MET A 37 -1.65 4.12 -6.97
C MET A 37 -1.44 4.37 -8.46
N LYS A 38 -2.52 4.39 -9.26
CA LYS A 38 -2.47 4.73 -10.69
C LYS A 38 -1.97 6.15 -10.93
N ALA A 39 -2.43 7.13 -10.15
CA ALA A 39 -1.95 8.51 -10.24
C ALA A 39 -0.45 8.64 -9.93
N ALA A 40 0.09 7.78 -9.07
CA ALA A 40 1.53 7.67 -8.78
C ALA A 40 2.30 6.78 -9.78
N ASN A 41 1.67 6.38 -10.90
CA ASN A 41 2.24 5.48 -11.91
C ASN A 41 2.65 4.10 -11.36
N LEU A 42 1.98 3.64 -10.30
CA LEU A 42 2.11 2.33 -9.67
C LEU A 42 0.85 1.51 -9.96
N HIS A 43 0.73 1.01 -11.18
CA HIS A 43 -0.44 0.24 -11.60
C HIS A 43 -0.56 -1.07 -10.79
N ILE A 44 -1.71 -1.26 -10.15
CA ILE A 44 -2.07 -2.48 -9.43
C ILE A 44 -3.45 -2.95 -9.87
N LEU A 45 -3.60 -4.25 -10.07
CA LEU A 45 -4.89 -4.88 -10.36
C LEU A 45 -5.63 -5.17 -9.07
N GLU A 46 -6.97 -5.12 -9.10
CA GLU A 46 -7.80 -5.50 -7.96
C GLU A 46 -7.49 -6.91 -7.46
N GLY A 47 -7.25 -7.86 -8.38
CA GLY A 47 -6.84 -9.23 -8.05
C GLY A 47 -5.52 -9.34 -7.28
N THR A 48 -4.71 -8.28 -7.23
CA THR A 48 -3.51 -8.19 -6.38
C THR A 48 -3.80 -7.43 -5.09
N LEU A 49 -4.61 -6.36 -5.16
CA LEU A 49 -4.95 -5.53 -4.01
C LEU A 49 -5.77 -6.30 -2.95
N TYR A 50 -6.86 -6.96 -3.35
CA TYR A 50 -7.77 -7.59 -2.39
C TYR A 50 -7.13 -8.73 -1.58
N PRO A 51 -6.34 -9.64 -2.17
CA PRO A 51 -5.60 -10.64 -1.39
C PRO A 51 -4.60 -10.01 -0.41
N LEU A 52 -3.93 -8.92 -0.80
CA LEU A 52 -3.02 -8.19 0.07
C LEU A 52 -3.76 -7.57 1.26
N LEU A 53 -4.86 -6.85 1.02
CA LEU A 53 -5.69 -6.27 2.08
C LEU A 53 -6.22 -7.35 3.04
N THR A 54 -6.60 -8.51 2.50
CA THR A 54 -7.02 -9.67 3.30
C THR A 54 -5.89 -10.20 4.18
N ARG A 55 -4.68 -10.36 3.63
CA ARG A 55 -3.50 -10.79 4.40
C ARG A 55 -3.16 -9.80 5.51
N LEU A 56 -3.12 -8.50 5.21
CA LEU A 56 -2.83 -7.45 6.18
C LEU A 56 -3.88 -7.39 7.31
N LYS A 57 -5.16 -7.58 6.97
CA LYS A 57 -6.25 -7.70 7.95
C LYS A 57 -6.07 -8.93 8.83
N ASN A 58 -5.78 -10.09 8.25
CA ASN A 58 -5.59 -11.33 8.99
C ASN A 58 -4.35 -11.29 9.89
N ALA A 59 -3.32 -10.51 9.51
CA ALA A 59 -2.17 -10.21 10.35
C ALA A 59 -2.47 -9.19 11.48
N GLY A 60 -3.67 -8.60 11.50
CA GLY A 60 -4.09 -7.59 12.48
C GLY A 60 -3.52 -6.20 12.22
N LEU A 61 -2.93 -5.95 11.06
CA LEU A 61 -2.36 -4.65 10.68
C LEU A 61 -3.44 -3.68 10.18
N LEU A 62 -4.50 -4.24 9.60
CA LEU A 62 -5.66 -3.48 9.14
C LEU A 62 -6.94 -4.01 9.80
N THR A 63 -7.93 -3.15 9.88
CA THR A 63 -9.33 -3.51 10.11
C THR A 63 -10.19 -2.87 9.01
N TYR A 64 -11.51 -3.10 9.05
CA TYR A 64 -12.43 -2.35 8.21
C TYR A 64 -13.67 -1.91 8.98
N ARG A 65 -14.27 -0.82 8.53
CA ARG A 65 -15.59 -0.37 8.96
C ARG A 65 -16.57 -0.51 7.81
N TRP A 66 -17.81 -0.87 8.14
CA TRP A 66 -18.91 -0.80 7.19
C TRP A 66 -19.42 0.64 7.13
N VAL A 67 -19.52 1.18 5.93
CA VAL A 67 -20.11 2.48 5.64
C VAL A 67 -21.34 2.23 4.78
N GLU A 68 -22.49 2.70 5.24
CA GLU A 68 -23.73 2.62 4.45
C GLU A 68 -23.57 3.41 3.15
N SER A 69 -24.11 2.86 2.08
CA SER A 69 -24.16 3.53 0.78
C SER A 69 -25.56 4.08 0.57
N ASN A 70 -25.68 5.32 0.11
CA ASN A 70 -26.96 5.91 -0.28
C ASN A 70 -27.63 5.15 -1.45
N SER A 71 -26.84 4.38 -2.20
CA SER A 71 -27.31 3.54 -3.30
C SER A 71 -26.41 2.30 -3.40
N GLY A 72 -26.92 1.13 -3.03
CA GLY A 72 -26.21 -0.15 -3.14
C GLY A 72 -25.74 -0.74 -1.81
N PRO A 73 -24.97 -1.85 -1.85
CA PRO A 73 -24.54 -2.55 -0.65
C PRO A 73 -23.58 -1.71 0.20
N PRO A 74 -23.50 -1.97 1.51
CA PRO A 74 -22.52 -1.34 2.40
C PRO A 74 -21.09 -1.52 1.87
N ARG A 75 -20.28 -0.47 2.00
CA ARG A 75 -18.87 -0.46 1.57
C ARG A 75 -17.95 -0.73 2.75
N LYS A 76 -16.86 -1.46 2.50
CA LYS A 76 -15.81 -1.68 3.51
C LYS A 76 -14.70 -0.66 3.33
N TYR A 77 -14.56 0.23 4.30
CA TYR A 77 -13.44 1.17 4.37
C TYR A 77 -12.36 0.56 5.26
N PHE A 78 -11.15 0.41 4.71
CA PHE A 78 -10.02 -0.13 5.44
C PHE A 78 -9.38 0.95 6.30
N VAL A 79 -8.97 0.56 7.50
CA VAL A 79 -8.37 1.44 8.51
C VAL A 79 -7.14 0.76 9.09
N MET A 80 -6.09 1.55 9.31
CA MET A 80 -4.88 1.07 9.99
C MET A 80 -5.15 0.88 11.49
N THR A 81 -4.68 -0.24 12.04
CA THR A 81 -4.71 -0.47 13.50
C THR A 81 -3.47 0.10 14.17
N ASP A 82 -3.42 0.18 15.50
CA ASP A 82 -2.21 0.59 16.22
C ASP A 82 -1.02 -0.36 15.93
N LYS A 83 -1.30 -1.66 15.81
CA LYS A 83 -0.30 -2.65 15.38
C LYS A 83 0.18 -2.37 13.95
N GLY A 84 -0.74 -2.06 13.05
CA GLY A 84 -0.43 -1.65 11.68
C GLY A 84 0.40 -0.38 11.61
N LEU A 85 0.12 0.58 12.50
CA LEU A 85 0.86 1.83 12.61
C LEU A 85 2.31 1.60 13.03
N GLY A 86 2.54 0.75 14.04
CA GLY A 86 3.88 0.35 14.45
C GLY A 86 4.64 -0.38 13.32
N PHE A 87 3.98 -1.32 12.64
CA PHE A 87 4.56 -2.01 11.48
C PHE A 87 4.91 -1.05 10.33
N TYR A 88 4.02 -0.09 10.05
CA TYR A 88 4.26 0.93 9.04
C TYR A 88 5.48 1.79 9.36
N ASN A 89 5.66 2.22 10.61
CA ASN A 89 6.80 3.06 11.00
C ASN A 89 8.14 2.38 10.69
N GLU A 90 8.24 1.07 10.92
CA GLU A 90 9.46 0.31 10.58
C GLU A 90 9.68 0.21 9.07
N LEU A 91 8.60 0.03 8.28
CA LEU A 91 8.70 0.07 6.82
C LEU A 91 9.07 1.46 6.30
N GLU A 92 8.51 2.52 6.88
CA GLU A 92 8.82 3.91 6.52
C GLU A 92 10.28 4.22 6.77
N ARG A 93 10.82 3.82 7.93
CA ARG A 93 12.26 3.96 8.22
C ARG A 93 13.12 3.19 7.22
N THR A 94 12.77 1.94 6.93
CA THR A 94 13.50 1.12 5.94
C THR A 94 13.47 1.76 4.55
N TRP A 95 12.33 2.33 4.15
CA TRP A 95 12.19 3.01 2.88
C TRP A 95 13.06 4.28 2.81
N GLN A 96 13.08 5.08 3.87
CA GLN A 96 13.93 6.28 3.95
C GLN A 96 15.40 5.90 3.81
N GLU A 97 15.88 4.92 4.58
CA GLU A 97 17.26 4.43 4.52
C GLU A 97 17.64 3.96 3.10
N LEU A 98 16.78 3.16 2.46
CA LEU A 98 17.01 2.67 1.09
C LEU A 98 16.98 3.79 0.05
N SER A 99 16.04 4.72 0.17
CA SER A 99 15.91 5.86 -0.73
C SER A 99 17.15 6.76 -0.62
N GLU A 100 17.56 7.12 0.59
CA GLU A 100 18.75 7.94 0.84
C GLU A 100 20.02 7.27 0.31
N ALA A 101 20.23 5.98 0.63
CA ALA A 101 21.37 5.23 0.11
C ALA A 101 21.38 5.17 -1.43
N GLY A 102 20.22 4.94 -2.04
CA GLY A 102 20.05 4.92 -3.50
C GLY A 102 20.41 6.26 -4.14
N HIS A 103 19.89 7.37 -3.61
CA HIS A 103 20.21 8.71 -4.11
C HIS A 103 21.70 9.04 -3.93
N ALA A 104 22.27 8.77 -2.76
CA ALA A 104 23.68 9.04 -2.47
C ALA A 104 24.66 8.30 -3.38
N LEU A 105 24.30 7.09 -3.85
CA LEU A 105 25.14 6.25 -4.70
C LEU A 105 24.95 6.48 -6.21
N THR A 106 23.82 7.04 -6.63
CA THR A 106 23.47 7.16 -8.06
C THR A 106 23.44 8.59 -8.58
N ILE A 107 23.40 9.57 -7.68
CA ILE A 107 23.41 10.99 -8.03
C ILE A 107 24.68 11.59 -7.39
N SER A 108 25.70 11.81 -8.21
CA SER A 108 26.83 12.72 -7.94
C SER A 108 26.68 13.97 -8.78
#